data_AF-A0A2G8SN99-F1
#
_entry.id   AF-A0A2G8SN99-F1
#
_cell.length_a   1.000
_cell.length_b   1.000
_cell.length_c   1.000
_cell.angle_alpha   90.00
_cell.angle_beta   90.00
_cell.angle_gamma   90.00
#
_symmetry.space_group_name_H-M   'P 1'
#
loop_
_entity.id
_entity.type
_entity.pdbx_description
1 polymer ?
#
loop_
_entity_poly.entity_id
_entity_poly.type
_entity_poly.pdbx_seq_one_letter_code
_entity_poly.pdbx_strand_id
1 'polypeptide(L)'
;MSRLSGLERLRSFPRAPAPNDDATAVKTNLPEDAVRLLQNILAYHVADYSGSNVFGHEQGKGLELVEAFVRTRHRDQDKAQDRLEAVTVCELLVEHNMLNVHGTFAGACAVHMVDIATFSPLFALATVTGFDPSGFSTSMNVIWHAPAIAGSRLRFVGTSLSCRTKMASAQCEVYDVEKGTLILSATHIIAPMHARGGVVQADDRKHRAKL
;
A
#
# COMPACT_ATOMS: atom_id res chain seq x y z
N MET A 1 10.55 -28.18 -13.01
CA MET A 1 9.23 -27.61 -12.67
C MET A 1 9.45 -26.20 -12.16
N SER A 2 9.10 -25.21 -12.98
CA SER A 2 9.33 -23.78 -12.72
C SER A 2 8.59 -23.35 -11.45
N ARG A 3 9.30 -22.73 -10.50
CA ARG A 3 8.67 -22.01 -9.39
C ARG A 3 7.98 -20.80 -10.01
N LEU A 4 6.68 -20.92 -10.24
CA LEU A 4 5.82 -19.79 -10.56
C LEU A 4 6.13 -18.67 -9.56
N SER A 5 6.47 -17.51 -10.09
CA SER A 5 7.06 -16.41 -9.32
C SER A 5 6.06 -15.89 -8.29
N GLY A 6 6.51 -15.60 -7.06
CA GLY A 6 5.62 -15.26 -5.94
C GLY A 6 4.66 -14.10 -6.19
N LEU A 7 4.90 -13.29 -7.24
CA LEU A 7 4.11 -12.11 -7.59
C LEU A 7 3.09 -12.33 -8.71
N GLU A 8 2.92 -13.54 -9.26
CA GLU A 8 2.02 -13.78 -10.41
C GLU A 8 0.60 -13.28 -10.18
N ARG A 9 0.06 -13.51 -8.98
CA ARG A 9 -1.25 -12.99 -8.57
C ARG A 9 -1.29 -11.47 -8.61
N LEU A 10 -0.25 -10.78 -8.13
CA LEU A 10 -0.20 -9.31 -8.15
C LEU A 10 -0.12 -8.78 -9.59
N ARG A 11 0.59 -9.49 -10.48
CA ARG A 11 0.69 -9.14 -11.90
C ARG A 11 -0.63 -9.33 -12.66
N SER A 12 -1.58 -10.09 -12.12
CA SER A 12 -2.92 -10.21 -12.69
C SER A 12 -3.86 -9.05 -12.35
N PHE A 13 -3.46 -8.13 -11.45
CA PHE A 13 -4.28 -6.97 -11.14
C PHE A 13 -4.45 -6.06 -12.37
N PRO A 14 -5.64 -5.47 -12.54
CA PRO A 14 -5.92 -4.58 -13.68
C PRO A 14 -5.01 -3.36 -13.63
N ARG A 15 -4.90 -2.70 -14.79
CA ARG A 15 -4.21 -1.41 -14.87
C ARG A 15 -4.92 -0.40 -13.96
N ALA A 16 -4.15 0.30 -13.13
CA ALA A 16 -4.67 1.37 -12.30
C ALA A 16 -5.26 2.49 -13.17
N PRO A 17 -6.41 3.08 -12.76
CA PRO A 17 -6.91 4.31 -13.34
C PRO A 17 -6.14 5.53 -12.77
N ALA A 18 -6.47 6.73 -13.27
CA ALA A 18 -5.99 7.98 -12.69
C ALA A 18 -6.40 8.08 -11.20
N PRO A 19 -5.53 8.60 -10.31
CA PRO A 19 -4.29 9.32 -10.60
C PRO A 19 -3.05 8.41 -10.79
N ASN A 20 -3.21 7.08 -10.78
CA ASN A 20 -2.10 6.13 -10.79
C ASN A 20 -1.90 5.41 -12.15
N ASP A 21 -2.30 6.00 -13.27
CA ASP A 21 -2.30 5.36 -14.60
C ASP A 21 -1.02 5.59 -15.44
N ASP A 22 -0.13 6.47 -14.97
CA ASP A 22 1.15 6.82 -15.58
C ASP A 22 2.34 6.51 -14.66
N ALA A 23 3.13 5.49 -15.01
CA ALA A 23 4.31 5.09 -14.25
C ALA A 23 5.48 6.10 -14.37
N THR A 24 5.48 6.95 -15.39
CA THR A 24 6.58 7.91 -15.63
C THR A 24 6.49 9.15 -14.73
N ALA A 25 5.31 9.40 -14.15
CA ALA A 25 5.07 10.48 -13.20
C ALA A 25 5.69 10.21 -11.81
N VAL A 26 5.98 8.94 -11.48
CA VAL A 26 6.51 8.53 -10.18
C VAL A 26 8.02 8.76 -10.13
N LYS A 27 8.49 9.55 -9.15
CA LYS A 27 9.93 9.72 -8.92
C LYS A 27 10.51 8.44 -8.32
N THR A 28 11.43 7.79 -9.02
CA THR A 28 11.87 6.45 -8.63
C THR A 28 13.29 6.08 -9.07
N ASN A 29 13.83 5.02 -8.45
CA ASN A 29 14.97 4.25 -8.96
C ASN A 29 14.59 2.83 -9.43
N LEU A 30 13.30 2.52 -9.48
CA LEU A 30 12.75 1.25 -9.95
C LEU A 30 12.51 1.29 -11.46
N PRO A 31 12.52 0.14 -12.15
CA PRO A 31 12.12 0.08 -13.55
C PRO A 31 10.61 0.37 -13.69
N GLU A 32 10.21 0.87 -14.86
CA GLU A 32 8.84 1.33 -15.11
C GLU A 32 7.78 0.24 -14.92
N ASP A 33 8.10 -1.01 -15.25
CA ASP A 33 7.20 -2.16 -15.06
C ASP A 33 6.96 -2.46 -13.58
N ALA A 34 7.96 -2.28 -12.73
CA ALA A 34 7.82 -2.38 -11.27
C ALA A 34 6.96 -1.24 -10.72
N VAL A 35 7.13 0.00 -11.20
CA VAL A 35 6.28 1.13 -10.80
C VAL A 35 4.82 0.88 -11.20
N ARG A 36 4.59 0.45 -12.44
CA ARG A 36 3.25 0.11 -12.92
C ARG A 36 2.60 -0.99 -12.07
N LEU A 37 3.38 -2.00 -11.67
CA LEU A 37 2.88 -3.02 -10.76
C LEU A 37 2.49 -2.44 -9.39
N LEU A 38 3.27 -1.51 -8.83
CA LEU A 38 2.92 -0.83 -7.57
C LEU A 38 1.63 -0.01 -7.68
N GLN A 39 1.48 0.72 -8.78
CA GLN A 39 0.25 1.48 -9.06
C GLN A 39 -0.97 0.56 -9.16
N ASN A 40 -0.86 -0.56 -9.89
CA ASN A 40 -1.94 -1.56 -9.98
C ASN A 40 -2.29 -2.17 -8.61
N ILE A 41 -1.28 -2.46 -7.78
CA ILE A 41 -1.47 -2.96 -6.41
C ILE A 41 -2.17 -1.90 -5.56
N LEU A 42 -1.76 -0.64 -5.63
CA LEU A 42 -2.39 0.46 -4.89
C LEU A 42 -3.86 0.60 -5.27
N ALA A 43 -4.15 0.68 -6.58
CA ALA A 43 -5.51 0.76 -7.11
C ALA A 43 -6.37 -0.42 -6.66
N TYR A 44 -5.83 -1.64 -6.64
CA TYR A 44 -6.54 -2.81 -6.13
C TYR A 44 -6.90 -2.68 -4.64
N HIS A 45 -5.99 -2.20 -3.79
CA HIS A 45 -6.20 -2.10 -2.34
C HIS A 45 -7.13 -0.95 -1.94
N VAL A 46 -7.25 0.10 -2.76
CA VAL A 46 -8.29 1.13 -2.61
C VAL A 46 -9.55 0.83 -3.43
N ALA A 47 -9.61 -0.38 -4.00
CA ALA A 47 -10.71 -0.88 -4.84
C ALA A 47 -11.13 0.13 -5.93
N ASP A 48 -10.15 0.69 -6.63
CA ASP A 48 -10.33 1.74 -7.63
C ASP A 48 -10.85 1.19 -8.96
N TYR A 49 -12.15 0.91 -8.98
CA TYR A 49 -12.87 0.49 -10.16
C TYR A 49 -14.30 1.04 -10.12
N SER A 50 -14.88 1.22 -11.31
CA SER A 50 -16.22 1.79 -11.45
C SER A 50 -17.26 0.99 -10.68
N GLY A 51 -18.05 1.68 -9.84
CA GLY A 51 -19.12 1.07 -9.05
C GLY A 51 -18.65 0.28 -7.83
N SER A 52 -17.39 0.45 -7.40
CA SER A 52 -16.87 -0.16 -6.19
C SER A 52 -17.71 0.22 -4.96
N ASN A 53 -18.08 -0.79 -4.18
CA ASN A 53 -18.77 -0.67 -2.90
C ASN A 53 -17.91 -1.15 -1.72
N VAL A 54 -16.61 -1.32 -1.96
CA VAL A 54 -15.65 -1.75 -0.93
C VAL A 54 -15.45 -0.61 0.06
N PHE A 55 -15.37 -0.96 1.34
CA PHE A 55 -15.13 0.00 2.40
C PHE A 55 -13.88 0.84 2.12
N GLY A 56 -13.99 2.15 2.32
CA GLY A 56 -12.88 3.08 2.19
C GLY A 56 -12.53 3.48 0.75
N HIS A 57 -13.14 2.88 -0.28
CA HIS A 57 -12.90 3.25 -1.68
C HIS A 57 -13.08 4.75 -1.92
N GLU A 58 -14.23 5.29 -1.53
CA GLU A 58 -14.55 6.71 -1.73
C GLU A 58 -13.53 7.64 -1.07
N GLN A 59 -12.94 7.23 0.06
CA GLN A 59 -11.93 8.00 0.78
C GLN A 59 -10.52 7.77 0.22
N GLY A 60 -10.23 6.60 -0.35
CA GLY A 60 -8.90 6.19 -0.77
C GLY A 60 -8.59 6.35 -2.26
N LYS A 61 -9.60 6.47 -3.12
CA LYS A 61 -9.43 6.53 -4.60
C LYS A 61 -8.55 7.69 -5.08
N GLY A 62 -8.46 8.77 -4.29
CA GLY A 62 -7.60 9.91 -4.59
C GLY A 62 -6.14 9.74 -4.13
N LEU A 63 -5.77 8.61 -3.53
CA LEU A 63 -4.42 8.36 -3.02
C LEU A 63 -3.47 8.07 -4.19
N GLU A 64 -2.50 8.95 -4.39
CA GLU A 64 -1.57 8.93 -5.53
C GLU A 64 -0.18 8.50 -5.09
N LEU A 65 0.42 7.50 -5.75
CA LEU A 65 1.83 7.14 -5.55
C LEU A 65 2.72 8.13 -6.31
N VAL A 66 3.46 8.97 -5.60
CA VAL A 66 4.30 10.02 -6.20
C VAL A 66 5.80 9.71 -6.15
N GLU A 67 6.24 8.88 -5.19
CA GLU A 67 7.63 8.43 -5.10
C GLU A 67 7.74 6.96 -4.69
N ALA A 68 8.74 6.26 -5.22
CA ALA A 68 9.07 4.89 -4.82
C ALA A 68 10.58 4.63 -4.95
N PHE A 69 11.24 4.23 -3.88
CA PHE A 69 12.66 3.94 -3.86
C PHE A 69 12.96 2.65 -3.14
N VAL A 70 13.91 1.86 -3.65
CA VAL A 70 14.50 0.73 -2.93
C VAL A 70 16.01 0.91 -2.85
N ARG A 71 16.58 0.87 -1.65
CA ARG A 71 18.01 1.08 -1.42
C ARG A 71 18.60 0.02 -0.50
N THR A 72 19.92 -0.13 -0.56
CA THR A 72 20.65 -0.97 0.39
C THR A 72 20.92 -0.18 1.68
N ARG A 73 20.56 -0.73 2.83
CA ARG A 73 20.97 -0.31 4.16
C ARG A 73 22.42 -0.71 4.39
N HIS A 74 23.25 0.26 4.77
CA HIS A 74 24.56 -0.03 5.34
C HIS A 74 24.40 -0.34 6.83
N ARG A 75 24.12 -1.61 7.16
CA ARG A 75 24.25 -2.16 8.51
C ARG A 75 25.09 -3.43 8.45
N ASP A 76 26.23 -3.42 9.13
CA ASP A 76 27.28 -4.44 9.01
C ASP A 76 26.87 -5.85 9.49
N GLN A 77 25.70 -6.01 10.12
CA GLN A 77 25.27 -7.26 10.78
C GLN A 77 24.00 -7.89 10.19
N ASP A 78 23.37 -7.30 9.17
CA ASP A 78 22.09 -7.76 8.65
C ASP A 78 22.25 -8.83 7.53
N LYS A 79 21.39 -9.86 7.56
CA LYS A 79 21.27 -10.87 6.48
C LYS A 79 20.88 -10.17 5.17
N ALA A 80 21.25 -10.73 4.02
CA ALA A 80 21.08 -10.10 2.70
C ALA A 80 19.68 -9.51 2.42
N GLN A 81 18.62 -10.13 2.91
CA GLN A 81 17.24 -9.68 2.71
C GLN A 81 16.80 -8.54 3.63
N ASP A 82 17.47 -8.36 4.78
CA ASP A 82 17.26 -7.23 5.71
C ASP A 82 18.08 -5.99 5.31
N ARG A 83 18.96 -6.14 4.31
CA ARG A 83 19.75 -5.05 3.77
C ARG A 83 18.97 -4.17 2.82
N LEU A 84 17.74 -4.51 2.42
CA LEU A 84 16.94 -3.62 1.56
C LEU A 84 15.96 -2.82 2.39
N GLU A 85 15.82 -1.56 2.02
CA GLU A 85 14.81 -0.65 2.53
C GLU A 85 14.07 -0.04 1.35
N ALA A 86 12.76 -0.11 1.39
CA ALA A 86 11.89 0.65 0.52
C ALA A 86 11.34 1.88 1.24
N VAL A 87 11.23 2.96 0.48
CA VAL A 87 10.48 4.17 0.85
C VAL A 87 9.51 4.45 -0.29
N THR A 88 8.25 4.65 0.04
CA THR A 88 7.23 5.11 -0.91
C THR A 88 6.54 6.32 -0.36
N VAL A 89 6.16 7.23 -1.24
CA VAL A 89 5.39 8.41 -0.85
C VAL A 89 4.08 8.41 -1.60
N CYS A 90 2.99 8.52 -0.85
CA CYS A 90 1.67 8.74 -1.42
C CYS A 90 1.14 10.12 -1.03
N GLU A 91 0.34 10.75 -1.88
CA GLU A 91 -0.33 12.01 -1.58
C GLU A 91 -1.86 11.88 -1.68
N LEU A 92 -2.56 12.64 -0.85
CA LEU A 92 -4.04 12.66 -0.80
C LEU A 92 -4.52 14.07 -0.49
N LEU A 93 -5.56 14.53 -1.17
CA LEU A 93 -6.30 15.73 -0.80
C LEU A 93 -7.37 15.36 0.23
N VAL A 94 -7.38 16.02 1.39
CA VAL A 94 -8.44 15.80 2.38
C VAL A 94 -9.74 16.41 1.87
N GLU A 95 -10.75 15.58 1.67
CA GLU A 95 -12.09 15.99 1.25
C GLU A 95 -13.08 16.05 2.42
N HIS A 96 -14.23 16.70 2.21
CA HIS A 96 -15.24 16.87 3.26
C HIS A 96 -15.81 15.55 3.80
N ASN A 97 -15.93 14.52 2.95
CA ASN A 97 -16.39 13.18 3.35
C ASN A 97 -15.36 12.38 4.18
N MET A 98 -14.17 12.94 4.41
CA MET A 98 -13.12 12.35 5.23
C MET A 98 -13.03 12.97 6.62
N LEU A 99 -13.88 13.96 6.93
CA LEU A 99 -13.85 14.68 8.19
C LEU A 99 -14.68 13.98 9.27
N ASN A 100 -14.28 14.17 10.53
CA ASN A 100 -15.09 13.84 11.69
C ASN A 100 -16.05 15.00 12.04
N VAL A 101 -16.82 14.84 13.13
CA VAL A 101 -17.77 15.85 13.61
C VAL A 101 -17.15 17.18 14.03
N HIS A 102 -15.82 17.23 14.23
CA HIS A 102 -15.07 18.44 14.55
C HIS A 102 -14.48 19.12 13.30
N GLY A 103 -14.79 18.64 12.09
CA GLY A 103 -14.30 19.21 10.84
C GLY A 103 -12.82 18.94 10.58
N THR A 104 -12.23 17.94 11.25
CA THR A 104 -10.84 17.52 11.04
C THR A 104 -10.77 16.12 10.43
N PHE A 105 -9.66 15.80 9.77
CA PHE A 105 -9.45 14.50 9.14
C PHE A 105 -9.69 13.37 10.14
N ALA A 106 -10.70 12.54 9.86
CA ALA A 106 -11.19 11.55 10.79
C ALA A 106 -10.11 10.51 11.09
N GLY A 107 -9.94 10.17 12.37
CA GLY A 107 -8.90 9.22 12.79
C GLY A 107 -9.02 7.87 12.08
N ALA A 108 -10.24 7.36 11.87
CA ALA A 108 -10.46 6.12 11.13
C ALA A 108 -10.05 6.22 9.66
N CYS A 109 -10.30 7.35 9.00
CA CYS A 109 -9.89 7.60 7.62
C CYS A 109 -8.37 7.69 7.52
N ALA A 110 -7.75 8.43 8.43
CA ALA A 110 -6.31 8.56 8.52
C ALA A 110 -5.60 7.22 8.74
N VAL A 111 -6.09 6.38 9.67
CA VAL A 111 -5.52 5.04 9.92
C VAL A 111 -5.71 4.12 8.71
N HIS A 112 -6.82 4.21 7.98
CA HIS A 112 -7.01 3.46 6.74
C HIS A 112 -5.99 3.85 5.66
N MET A 113 -5.72 5.15 5.49
CA MET A 113 -4.69 5.61 4.54
C MET A 113 -3.29 5.21 4.98
N VAL A 114 -2.99 5.24 6.28
CA VAL A 114 -1.73 4.76 6.85
C VAL A 114 -1.54 3.26 6.62
N ASP A 115 -2.59 2.46 6.75
CA ASP A 115 -2.56 1.03 6.45
C ASP A 115 -2.05 0.79 5.01
N ILE A 116 -2.66 1.47 4.03
CA ILE A 116 -2.26 1.40 2.62
C ILE A 116 -0.83 1.91 2.41
N ALA A 117 -0.51 3.09 2.98
CA ALA A 117 0.80 3.72 2.85
C ALA A 117 1.94 2.92 3.49
N THR A 118 1.66 2.10 4.50
CA THR A 118 2.65 1.21 5.13
C THR A 118 2.79 -0.14 4.42
N PHE A 119 1.77 -0.60 3.70
CA PHE A 119 1.90 -1.73 2.76
C PHE A 119 2.69 -1.35 1.50
N SER A 120 2.51 -0.13 0.99
CA SER A 120 3.17 0.37 -0.23
C SER A 120 4.69 0.12 -0.29
N PRO A 121 5.51 0.47 0.74
CA PRO A 121 6.95 0.18 0.69
C PRO A 121 7.25 -1.32 0.75
N LEU A 122 6.42 -2.13 1.40
CA LEU A 122 6.60 -3.58 1.38
C LEU A 122 6.37 -4.15 -0.01
N PHE A 123 5.38 -3.64 -0.75
CA PHE A 123 5.18 -4.01 -2.14
C PHE A 123 6.30 -3.49 -3.04
N ALA A 124 6.91 -2.33 -2.74
CA ALA A 124 8.11 -1.89 -3.45
C ALA A 124 9.30 -2.84 -3.22
N LEU A 125 9.46 -3.40 -2.01
CA LEU A 125 10.41 -4.50 -1.80
C LEU A 125 10.03 -5.77 -2.57
N ALA A 126 8.74 -6.05 -2.72
CA ALA A 126 8.24 -7.22 -3.44
C ALA A 126 8.70 -7.21 -4.90
N THR A 127 8.66 -6.06 -5.57
CA THR A 127 9.07 -5.94 -6.98
C THR A 127 10.55 -6.26 -7.21
N VAL A 128 11.41 -6.01 -6.21
CA VAL A 128 12.85 -6.28 -6.27
C VAL A 128 13.18 -7.70 -5.78
N THR A 129 12.49 -8.18 -4.75
CA THR A 129 12.84 -9.45 -4.06
C THR A 129 12.04 -10.65 -4.56
N GLY A 130 10.91 -10.43 -5.23
CA GLY A 130 9.96 -11.47 -5.64
C GLY A 130 9.10 -12.05 -4.50
N PHE A 131 9.21 -11.51 -3.29
CA PHE A 131 8.42 -11.92 -2.13
C PHE A 131 7.11 -11.13 -2.07
N ASP A 132 5.95 -11.81 -2.11
CA ASP A 132 4.63 -11.16 -1.96
C ASP A 132 4.33 -10.91 -0.47
N PRO A 133 4.28 -9.64 -0.02
CA PRO A 133 4.02 -9.29 1.37
C PRO A 133 2.52 -9.26 1.71
N SER A 134 1.64 -9.61 0.75
CA SER A 134 0.19 -9.58 0.96
C SER A 134 -0.20 -10.36 2.19
N GLY A 135 -1.00 -9.74 3.03
CA GLY A 135 -1.24 -10.23 4.37
C GLY A 135 -2.34 -9.46 5.06
N PHE A 136 -2.27 -9.43 6.38
CA PHE A 136 -3.18 -8.64 7.19
C PHE A 136 -2.43 -7.91 8.31
N SER A 137 -3.01 -6.79 8.70
CA SER A 137 -2.59 -5.92 9.78
C SER A 137 -2.77 -6.63 11.12
N THR A 138 -1.69 -6.76 11.90
CA THR A 138 -1.74 -7.43 13.22
C THR A 138 -1.73 -6.43 14.37
N SER A 139 -1.00 -5.32 14.23
CA SER A 139 -0.99 -4.23 15.18
C SER A 139 -0.50 -2.95 14.55
N MET A 140 -1.07 -1.82 14.96
CA MET A 140 -0.63 -0.50 14.54
C MET A 140 -0.58 0.41 15.76
N ASN A 141 0.54 1.12 15.93
CA ASN A 141 0.68 2.17 16.93
C ASN A 141 0.70 3.52 16.21
N VAL A 142 -0.16 4.45 16.62
CA VAL A 142 -0.38 5.74 15.97
C VAL A 142 -0.24 6.85 17.00
N ILE A 143 0.52 7.89 16.65
CA ILE A 143 0.70 9.09 17.44
C ILE A 143 0.18 10.27 16.61
N TRP A 144 -0.75 11.04 17.18
CA TRP A 144 -1.31 12.24 16.57
C TRP A 144 -0.54 13.47 17.02
N HIS A 145 -0.09 14.27 16.07
CA HIS A 145 0.74 15.45 16.33
C HIS A 145 -0.01 16.76 16.05
N ALA A 146 -0.83 16.78 14.99
CA ALA A 146 -1.62 17.94 14.60
C ALA A 146 -2.88 17.55 13.81
N PRO A 147 -3.92 18.40 13.77
CA PRO A 147 -5.08 18.16 12.92
C PRO A 147 -4.81 18.55 11.46
N ALA A 148 -5.48 17.85 10.54
CA ALA A 148 -5.63 18.25 9.13
C ALA A 148 -7.10 18.58 8.84
N ILE A 149 -7.36 19.49 7.89
CA ILE A 149 -8.71 19.95 7.52
C ILE A 149 -8.97 19.69 6.04
N ALA A 150 -10.22 19.84 5.58
CA ALA A 150 -10.52 19.77 4.16
C ALA A 150 -9.66 20.79 3.37
N GLY A 151 -9.16 20.36 2.21
CA GLY A 151 -8.23 21.12 1.38
C GLY A 151 -6.75 20.91 1.72
N SER A 152 -6.40 20.37 2.89
CA SER A 152 -5.00 19.99 3.17
C SER A 152 -4.54 18.90 2.20
N ARG A 153 -3.41 19.13 1.52
CA ARG A 153 -2.68 18.07 0.81
C ARG A 153 -1.80 17.34 1.81
N LEU A 154 -2.07 16.06 2.02
CA LEU A 154 -1.30 15.21 2.92
C LEU A 154 -0.31 14.34 2.16
N ARG A 155 0.90 14.21 2.70
CA ARG A 155 1.98 13.40 2.17
C ARG A 155 2.34 12.29 3.15
N PHE A 156 2.05 11.06 2.75
CA PHE A 156 2.27 9.83 3.51
C PHE A 156 3.61 9.23 3.11
N VAL A 157 4.60 9.29 4.00
CA VAL A 157 5.95 8.75 3.79
C VAL A 157 6.04 7.38 4.45
N GLY A 158 5.82 6.33 3.67
CA GLY A 158 5.95 4.94 4.11
C GLY A 158 7.40 4.46 4.01
N THR A 159 7.93 3.86 5.07
CA THR A 159 9.27 3.24 5.08
C THR A 159 9.17 1.81 5.59
N SER A 160 9.67 0.84 4.81
CA SER A 160 9.78 -0.54 5.27
C SER A 160 10.81 -0.63 6.40
N LEU A 161 10.49 -1.27 7.52
CA LEU A 161 11.43 -1.52 8.62
C LEU A 161 11.99 -2.93 8.57
N SER A 162 11.15 -3.93 8.30
CA SER A 162 11.58 -5.30 8.06
C SER A 162 10.58 -6.03 7.16
N CYS A 163 11.04 -6.95 6.33
CA CYS A 163 10.17 -7.76 5.47
C CYS A 163 10.64 -9.22 5.52
N ARG A 164 9.99 -10.02 6.37
CA ARG A 164 10.29 -11.45 6.53
C ARG A 164 9.04 -12.27 6.23
N THR A 165 9.24 -13.58 6.02
CA THR A 165 8.17 -14.52 5.66
C THR A 165 7.01 -14.53 6.65
N LYS A 166 7.28 -14.43 7.95
CA LYS A 166 6.25 -14.51 9.00
C LYS A 166 5.68 -13.15 9.40
N MET A 167 6.52 -12.13 9.40
CA MET A 167 6.18 -10.79 9.90
C MET A 167 6.92 -9.76 9.06
N ALA A 168 6.22 -8.70 8.72
CA ALA A 168 6.78 -7.48 8.17
C ALA A 168 6.44 -6.31 9.09
N SER A 169 7.25 -5.27 9.03
CA SER A 169 7.00 -4.02 9.72
C SER A 169 7.33 -2.84 8.81
N ALA A 170 6.55 -1.79 8.95
CA ALA A 170 6.76 -0.52 8.26
C ALA A 170 6.38 0.62 9.21
N GLN A 171 6.87 1.81 8.90
CA GLN A 171 6.44 3.05 9.54
C GLN A 171 5.86 3.99 8.50
N CYS A 172 5.03 4.92 8.94
CA CYS A 172 4.51 6.02 8.12
C CYS A 172 4.55 7.31 8.90
N GLU A 173 5.04 8.37 8.26
CA GLU A 173 4.91 9.75 8.74
C GLU A 173 4.03 10.51 7.76
N VAL A 174 3.07 11.28 8.26
CA VAL A 174 2.13 12.04 7.41
C VAL A 174 2.33 13.52 7.66
N TYR A 175 2.61 14.26 6.59
CA TYR A 175 2.85 15.69 6.64
C TYR A 175 1.76 16.44 5.89
N ASP A 176 1.38 17.62 6.39
CA ASP A 176 0.70 18.62 5.55
C ASP A 176 1.74 19.25 4.63
N VAL A 177 1.54 19.15 3.31
CA VAL A 177 2.52 19.56 2.29
C VAL A 177 2.80 21.05 2.35
N GLU A 178 1.77 21.87 2.55
CA GLU A 178 1.90 23.32 2.53
C GLU A 178 2.57 23.84 3.81
N LYS A 179 2.19 23.27 4.96
CA LYS A 179 2.68 23.72 6.27
C LYS A 179 3.96 23.03 6.71
N GLY A 180 4.35 21.92 6.07
CA GLY A 180 5.44 21.05 6.52
C GLY A 180 5.22 20.45 7.91
N THR A 181 3.99 20.49 8.43
CA THR A 181 3.66 20.05 9.79
C THR A 181 3.46 18.54 9.81
N LEU A 182 4.09 17.84 10.74
CA LEU A 182 3.81 16.43 11.00
C LEU A 182 2.40 16.31 11.61
N ILE A 183 1.51 15.58 10.92
CA ILE A 183 0.11 15.37 11.32
C ILE A 183 0.00 14.12 12.20
N LEU A 184 0.59 13.01 11.76
CA LEU A 184 0.65 11.77 12.53
C LEU A 184 1.89 10.96 12.16
N SER A 185 2.30 10.08 13.07
CA SER A 185 3.30 9.05 12.81
C SER A 185 2.79 7.68 13.28
N ALA A 186 3.14 6.62 12.56
CA ALA A 186 2.68 5.28 12.89
C ALA A 186 3.74 4.21 12.63
N THR A 187 3.68 3.14 13.41
CA THR A 187 4.37 1.86 13.15
C THR A 187 3.33 0.78 12.96
N HIS A 188 3.48 -0.01 11.90
CA HIS A 188 2.54 -1.05 11.51
C HIS A 188 3.24 -2.41 11.41
N ILE A 189 2.68 -3.42 12.07
CA ILE A 189 3.11 -4.81 12.04
C ILE A 189 2.12 -5.64 11.23
N ILE A 190 2.64 -6.32 10.21
CA ILE A 190 1.88 -7.04 9.19
C ILE A 190 2.29 -8.51 9.21
N ALA A 191 1.32 -9.41 9.07
CA ALA A 191 1.57 -10.84 8.87
C ALA A 191 1.30 -11.23 7.41
N PRO A 192 2.34 -11.49 6.59
CA PRO A 192 2.16 -12.00 5.23
C PRO A 192 1.42 -13.33 5.22
N MET A 193 0.41 -13.43 4.37
CA MET A 193 -0.28 -14.69 4.08
C MET A 193 0.60 -15.52 3.15
N HIS A 194 0.96 -16.72 3.61
CA HIS A 194 1.54 -17.69 2.71
C HIS A 194 0.41 -18.23 1.84
N ALA A 195 0.53 -18.08 0.52
CA ALA A 195 -0.26 -18.90 -0.39
C ALA A 195 0.07 -20.37 -0.07
N ARG A 196 -0.81 -21.07 0.65
CA ARG A 196 -0.80 -22.53 0.62
C ARG A 196 -0.98 -22.88 -0.85
N GLY A 197 -0.09 -23.68 -1.43
CA GLY A 197 -0.12 -24.09 -2.84
C GLY A 197 -1.32 -24.95 -3.20
N GLY A 198 -2.54 -24.48 -2.94
CA GLY A 198 -3.79 -25.04 -3.40
C GLY A 198 -4.32 -24.14 -4.48
N VAL A 199 -4.22 -24.61 -5.72
CA VAL A 199 -5.10 -24.16 -6.81
C VAL A 199 -6.52 -24.26 -6.27
N VAL A 200 -7.22 -23.13 -6.14
CA VAL A 200 -8.68 -23.17 -6.03
C VAL A 200 -9.15 -23.64 -7.41
N GLN A 201 -9.34 -24.93 -7.54
CA GLN A 201 -10.05 -25.51 -8.67
C GLN A 201 -11.47 -24.95 -8.55
N ALA A 202 -11.83 -24.02 -9.44
CA ALA A 202 -13.20 -23.57 -9.55
C ALA A 202 -14.08 -24.82 -9.69
N ASP A 203 -14.93 -25.06 -8.69
CA ASP A 203 -15.84 -26.21 -8.69
C ASP A 203 -16.83 -25.97 -9.84
N ASP A 204 -16.55 -26.63 -10.95
CA ASP A 204 -17.37 -26.69 -12.14
C ASP A 204 -18.59 -27.60 -11.87
N ARG A 205 -19.38 -27.23 -10.85
CA ARG A 205 -20.72 -27.76 -10.60
C ARG A 205 -21.74 -26.87 -11.28
N LYS A 206 -21.72 -27.00 -12.61
CA LYS A 206 -22.87 -27.38 -13.43
C LYS A 206 -24.21 -26.87 -12.92
N HIS A 207 -24.73 -25.91 -13.68
CA HIS A 207 -26.07 -26.01 -14.27
C HIS A 207 -26.57 -27.46 -14.32
N ARG A 208 -27.38 -27.84 -13.33
CA ARG A 208 -28.39 -28.87 -13.48
C ARG A 208 -29.74 -28.20 -13.31
N ALA A 209 -30.30 -27.84 -14.46
CA ALA A 209 -31.73 -27.72 -14.65
C ALA A 209 -32.45 -29.05 -14.30
N LYS A 210 -33.77 -28.92 -14.12
CA LYS A 210 -34.85 -29.91 -13.86
C LYS A 210 -35.20 -30.00 -12.36
N LEU A 211 -36.40 -29.68 -11.89
CA LEU A 211 -37.75 -29.48 -12.48
C LEU A 211 -38.47 -28.40 -11.67
#